data_AF-C0HJT4-F1
#
_entry.id   AF-C0HJT4-F1
#
_cell.length_a   1.000
_cell.length_b   1.000
_cell.length_c   1.000
_cell.angle_alpha   90.00
_cell.angle_beta   90.00
_cell.angle_gamma   90.00
#
_symmetry.space_group_name_H-M   'P 1'
#
loop_
_entity.id
_entity.type
_entity.pdbx_description
1 polymer ?
#
loop_
_entity_poly.entity_id
_entity_poly.type
_entity_poly.pdbx_seq_one_letter_code
_entity_poly.pdbx_strand_id
1 'polypeptide(L)' 'LECHRRGSFISDGKITCSAKKTFCCKMYEKIFGIYWYGCAKTYTEKNTWNVYSKCCTTNLCNT' A
#
# COMPACT_ATOMS: atom_id res chain seq x y z
N LEU A 1 11.27 -8.45 1.18
CA LEU A 1 10.73 -7.09 1.03
C LEU A 1 9.89 -6.77 2.25
N GLU A 2 10.10 -5.64 2.87
CA GLU A 2 9.27 -5.09 3.94
C GLU A 2 8.57 -3.83 3.44
N CYS A 3 7.31 -3.64 3.82
CA CYS A 3 6.52 -2.47 3.49
C CYS A 3 5.92 -1.87 4.75
N HIS A 4 5.55 -0.59 4.68
CA HIS A 4 4.61 -0.04 5.65
C HIS A 4 3.26 -0.77 5.53
N ARG A 5 2.61 -0.99 6.66
CA ARG A 5 1.22 -1.43 6.75
C ARG A 5 0.40 -0.39 7.49
N ARG A 6 -0.83 -0.20 7.01
CA ARG A 6 -1.91 0.55 7.65
C ARG A 6 -3.20 0.13 6.97
N GLY A 7 -4.28 0.20 7.71
CA GLY A 7 -5.63 0.10 7.20
C GLY A 7 -6.58 0.78 8.18
N SER A 8 -7.88 0.81 7.88
CA SER A 8 -8.86 1.50 8.75
C SER A 8 -8.81 1.08 10.22
N PHE A 9 -8.44 -0.18 10.49
CA PHE A 9 -8.37 -0.75 11.84
C PHE A 9 -6.99 -1.35 12.15
N ILE A 10 -5.99 -1.07 11.32
CA ILE A 10 -4.64 -1.63 11.47
C ILE A 10 -3.70 -0.47 11.78
N SER A 11 -3.04 -0.56 12.93
CA SER A 11 -2.02 0.41 13.33
C SER A 11 -0.89 0.50 12.30
N ASP A 12 -0.35 1.71 12.19
CA ASP A 12 0.86 1.96 11.41
C ASP A 12 1.99 1.04 11.88
N GLY A 13 2.62 0.35 10.95
CA GLY A 13 3.69 -0.58 11.27
C GLY A 13 4.43 -1.07 10.03
N LYS A 14 5.29 -2.06 10.21
CA LYS A 14 5.99 -2.74 9.12
C LYS A 14 5.43 -4.14 8.94
N ILE A 15 5.43 -4.62 7.70
CA ILE A 15 5.07 -6.00 7.38
C ILE A 15 6.08 -6.58 6.41
N THR A 16 6.57 -7.77 6.71
CA THR A 16 7.39 -8.55 5.77
C THR A 16 6.49 -9.17 4.71
N CYS A 17 6.74 -8.86 3.45
CA CYS A 17 6.02 -9.43 2.33
C CYS A 17 6.42 -10.89 2.09
N SER A 18 5.45 -11.71 1.72
CA SER A 18 5.71 -13.06 1.23
C SER A 18 6.51 -13.01 -0.07
N ALA A 19 7.23 -14.09 -0.39
CA ALA A 19 8.10 -14.17 -1.59
C ALA A 19 7.38 -13.85 -2.91
N LYS A 20 6.05 -14.06 -2.97
CA LYS A 20 5.22 -13.77 -4.15
C LYS A 20 4.76 -12.31 -4.22
N LYS A 21 4.92 -11.52 -3.17
CA LYS A 21 4.47 -10.13 -3.08
C LYS A 21 5.68 -9.20 -3.19
N THR A 22 6.00 -8.83 -4.42
CA THR A 22 7.20 -8.05 -4.77
C THR A 22 6.96 -6.54 -4.79
N PHE A 23 5.75 -6.06 -4.46
CA PHE A 23 5.39 -4.65 -4.46
C PHE A 23 4.95 -4.18 -3.08
N CYS A 24 5.43 -3.01 -2.67
CA CYS A 24 4.87 -2.20 -1.60
C CYS A 24 3.91 -1.18 -2.20
N CYS A 25 2.72 -1.09 -1.64
CA CYS A 25 1.63 -0.30 -2.19
C CYS A 25 1.06 0.64 -1.15
N LYS A 26 0.68 1.83 -1.61
CA LYS A 26 -0.14 2.78 -0.88
C LYS A 26 -1.39 3.09 -1.66
N MET A 27 -2.53 3.11 -0.98
CA MET A 27 -3.81 3.50 -1.53
C MET A 27 -4.43 4.53 -0.60
N TYR A 28 -5.02 5.56 -1.18
CA TYR A 28 -5.72 6.62 -0.50
C TYR A 28 -7.14 6.68 -1.04
N GLU A 29 -8.11 6.35 -0.19
CA GLU A 29 -9.53 6.56 -0.48
C GLU A 29 -9.88 8.02 -0.21
N LYS A 30 -10.05 8.79 -1.29
CA LYS A 30 -10.27 10.24 -1.25
C LYS A 30 -11.59 10.61 -0.59
N ILE A 31 -12.60 9.74 -0.66
CA ILE A 31 -13.94 9.98 -0.08
C ILE A 31 -13.87 10.00 1.46
N PHE A 32 -13.18 9.03 2.06
CA PHE A 32 -13.14 8.86 3.52
C PHE A 32 -11.83 9.36 4.14
N GLY A 33 -10.86 9.77 3.33
CA GLY A 33 -9.54 10.17 3.81
C GLY A 33 -8.71 9.01 4.37
N ILE A 34 -8.98 7.77 3.95
CA ILE A 34 -8.37 6.55 4.52
C ILE A 34 -7.14 6.15 3.70
N TYR A 35 -6.05 5.88 4.42
CA TYR A 35 -4.83 5.30 3.86
C TYR A 35 -4.74 3.80 4.12
N TRP A 36 -4.39 3.08 3.07
CA TRP A 36 -4.10 1.65 3.09
C TRP A 36 -2.67 1.43 2.60
N TYR A 37 -1.85 0.78 3.42
CA TYR A 37 -0.48 0.40 3.07
C TYR A 37 -0.32 -1.12 3.16
N GLY A 38 0.43 -1.74 2.25
CA GLY A 38 0.78 -3.15 2.38
C GLY A 38 1.50 -3.73 1.17
N CYS A 39 1.64 -5.06 1.18
CA CYS A 39 2.30 -5.83 0.14
C CYS A 39 1.30 -6.36 -0.91
N ALA A 40 1.65 -6.26 -2.19
CA ALA A 40 0.87 -6.79 -3.31
C ALA A 40 1.71 -7.68 -4.24
N LYS A 41 1.05 -8.63 -4.93
CA LYS A 41 1.65 -9.49 -5.96
C LYS A 41 1.58 -8.84 -7.33
N THR A 42 0.41 -8.32 -7.67
CA THR A 42 0.13 -7.57 -8.88
C THR A 42 -0.50 -6.25 -8.48
N TYR A 43 -0.32 -5.22 -9.30
CA TYR A 43 -0.93 -3.94 -9.01
C TYR A 43 -1.23 -3.12 -10.26
N THR A 44 -2.27 -2.31 -10.17
CA THR A 44 -2.63 -1.29 -11.14
C THR A 44 -2.66 0.04 -10.43
N GLU A 45 -1.84 0.99 -10.87
CA GLU A 45 -1.90 2.37 -10.39
C GLU A 45 -3.25 2.98 -10.77
N LYS A 46 -3.88 3.65 -9.81
CA LYS A 46 -5.16 4.34 -10.00
C LYS A 46 -4.99 5.77 -9.55
N ASN A 47 -5.52 6.70 -10.33
CA ASN A 47 -5.71 8.07 -9.90
C ASN A 47 -7.09 8.54 -10.38
N THR A 48 -8.11 8.05 -9.70
CA THR A 48 -9.52 8.37 -9.98
C THR A 48 -10.02 9.42 -9.00
N TRP A 49 -11.26 9.86 -9.16
CA TRP A 49 -11.89 10.84 -8.27
C TRP A 49 -12.02 10.33 -6.81
N ASN A 50 -12.17 9.02 -6.62
CA ASN A 50 -12.36 8.39 -5.30
C ASN A 50 -11.14 7.66 -4.75
N VAL A 51 -10.19 7.25 -5.61
CA VAL A 51 -9.05 6.42 -5.19
C VAL A 51 -7.77 6.92 -5.85
N TYR A 52 -6.75 7.15 -5.02
CA TYR A 52 -5.37 7.26 -5.48
C TYR A 52 -4.60 6.03 -5.02
N SER A 53 -3.77 5.46 -5.88
CA SER A 53 -3.11 4.20 -5.62
C SER A 53 -1.78 4.15 -6.36
N LYS A 54 -0.68 3.93 -5.62
CA LYS A 54 0.70 3.89 -6.13
C LYS A 54 1.46 2.70 -5.52
N CYS A 55 2.33 2.06 -6.31
CA CYS A 55 3.24 1.04 -5.79
C CYS A 55 4.69 1.29 -6.19
N CYS A 56 5.55 0.57 -5.49
CA CYS A 56 6.99 0.60 -5.64
C CYS A 56 7.56 -0.77 -5.22
N THR A 57 8.81 -1.04 -5.58
CA THR A 57 9.43 -2.37 -5.44
C THR A 57 10.60 -2.40 -4.46
N THR A 58 10.86 -1.29 -3.77
CA THR A 58 11.96 -1.13 -2.82
C THR A 58 11.49 -1.23 -1.37
N ASN A 59 12.43 -1.43 -0.43
CA ASN A 59 12.09 -1.63 0.98
C ASN A 59 11.47 -0.37 1.57
N LEU A 60 10.32 -0.50 2.27
CA LEU A 60 9.61 0.58 2.95
C LEU A 60 9.27 1.79 2.07
N CYS A 61 9.10 1.59 0.77
CA CYS A 61 8.91 2.69 -0.19
C CYS A 61 7.49 3.26 -0.25
N ASN A 62 6.52 2.60 0.40
CA ASN A 62 5.11 2.99 0.41
C ASN A 62 4.76 3.93 1.58
N THR A 63 5.54 5.00 1.75
CA THR A 63 5.24 6.11 2.68
C THR A 63 4.15 7.03 2.11
#